data_AF-R5KEE3-F1
#
_entry.id   AF-R5KEE3-F1
#
_cell.length_a   1.000
_cell.length_b   1.000
_cell.length_c   1.000
_cell.angle_alpha   90.00
_cell.angle_beta   90.00
_cell.angle_gamma   90.00
#
_symmetry.space_group_name_H-M   'P 1'
#
loop_
_entity.id
_entity.type
_entity.pdbx_description
1 polymer ?
#
loop_
_entity_poly.entity_id
_entity_poly.type
_entity_poly.pdbx_seq_one_letter_code
_entity_poly.pdbx_strand_id
1 'polypeptide(L)'
;MNDKELKEKFEEIYNKKIMTKVAPLERERLSQAETFKICTTLSIIFFAAIFVIILIMKFSKITPALIFTLIGCFVLCVVFMIIASNIQKKFINEVKAKLLTDLLLLFGSFSIFKNDIITFKEIKNTGLFPKVDGKRDDDRIAGSYKGMNVFMVETELLRSEQSRDIKGNAYNETVTVFRGLIIKTVLNKKYKGKTVIKQKALSAEDRKKAFITEVGEEYGDKTADTVGNSPIINSIAGVISAKENSPLKNIGFNKNGITFNTTKMTEFRPPKGLEEVILEDTEFNKTYAVFSNDQVEARYLITPAFMERLKKIRDIMSAYDVHCVFEDNHITLFLETGRNFFEIGDINTTLCNKKNYEKVFMQLVSIFNLIHYFKLDKKLGL
;
A
#
# COMPACT_ATOMS: atom_id res chain seq x y z
N MET A 1 -2.81 -17.71 19.23
CA MET A 1 -3.01 -18.87 18.34
C MET A 1 -1.65 -19.32 17.91
N ASN A 2 -1.32 -20.61 18.00
CA ASN A 2 -0.08 -21.13 17.44
C ASN A 2 -0.25 -21.36 15.92
N ASP A 3 0.86 -21.48 15.18
CA ASP A 3 0.84 -21.56 13.71
C ASP A 3 0.03 -22.76 13.19
N LYS A 4 0.01 -23.85 13.94
CA LYS A 4 -0.77 -25.05 13.62
C LYS A 4 -2.27 -24.77 13.64
N GLU A 5 -2.75 -24.13 14.70
CA GLU A 5 -4.17 -23.76 14.86
C GLU A 5 -4.60 -22.71 13.79
N LEU A 6 -3.71 -21.78 13.43
CA LEU A 6 -3.96 -20.82 12.33
C LEU A 6 -4.17 -21.55 10.99
N LYS A 7 -3.29 -22.48 10.68
CA LYS A 7 -3.37 -23.26 9.45
C LYS A 7 -4.64 -24.10 9.40
N GLU A 8 -4.99 -24.78 10.50
CA GLU A 8 -6.22 -25.57 10.60
C GLU A 8 -7.49 -24.72 10.39
N LYS A 9 -7.57 -23.54 11.01
CA LYS A 9 -8.72 -22.62 10.81
C LYS A 9 -8.80 -22.08 9.39
N PHE A 10 -7.65 -21.79 8.77
CA PHE A 10 -7.61 -21.40 7.37
C PHE A 10 -8.13 -22.51 6.46
N GLU A 11 -7.66 -23.75 6.61
CA GLU A 11 -8.13 -24.89 5.83
C GLU A 11 -9.63 -25.10 5.99
N GLU A 12 -10.15 -24.96 7.21
CA GLU A 12 -11.58 -25.11 7.46
C GLU A 12 -12.41 -24.08 6.69
N ILE A 13 -12.07 -22.79 6.77
CA ILE A 13 -12.81 -21.74 6.05
C ILE A 13 -12.60 -21.84 4.54
N TYR A 14 -11.39 -22.15 4.11
CA TYR A 14 -11.10 -22.31 2.69
C TYR A 14 -12.00 -23.37 2.07
N ASN A 15 -12.06 -24.55 2.68
CA ASN A 15 -12.85 -25.67 2.15
C ASN A 15 -14.37 -25.48 2.33
N LYS A 16 -14.83 -24.95 3.48
CA LYS A 16 -16.28 -24.83 3.76
C LYS A 16 -16.94 -23.60 3.13
N LYS A 17 -16.25 -22.45 3.06
CA LYS A 17 -16.83 -21.17 2.64
C LYS A 17 -16.24 -20.63 1.34
N ILE A 18 -14.91 -20.58 1.22
CA ILE A 18 -14.27 -19.94 0.06
C ILE A 18 -14.50 -20.78 -1.20
N MET A 19 -14.18 -22.08 -1.16
CA MET A 19 -14.33 -22.99 -2.30
C MET A 19 -15.75 -23.05 -2.86
N THR A 20 -16.78 -22.95 -2.01
CA THR A 20 -18.18 -22.96 -2.46
C THR A 20 -18.57 -21.70 -3.22
N LYS A 21 -17.91 -20.57 -2.94
CA LYS A 21 -18.10 -19.29 -3.65
C LYS A 21 -17.16 -19.12 -4.86
N VAL A 22 -16.03 -19.81 -4.89
CA VAL A 22 -15.04 -19.71 -6.00
C VAL A 22 -15.65 -20.17 -7.32
N ALA A 23 -16.32 -21.32 -7.36
CA ALA A 23 -16.85 -21.88 -8.61
C ALA A 23 -17.83 -20.95 -9.37
N PRO A 24 -18.85 -20.32 -8.74
CA PRO A 24 -19.68 -19.35 -9.44
C PRO A 24 -18.90 -18.09 -9.86
N LEU A 25 -17.97 -17.60 -9.03
CA LEU A 25 -17.16 -16.42 -9.35
C LEU A 25 -16.17 -16.66 -10.50
N GLU A 26 -15.60 -17.87 -10.60
CA GLU A 26 -14.71 -18.22 -11.69
C GLU A 26 -15.45 -18.31 -13.03
N ARG A 27 -16.70 -18.80 -13.02
CA ARG A 27 -17.56 -18.77 -14.23
C ARG A 27 -17.86 -17.34 -14.67
N GLU A 28 -18.19 -16.48 -13.72
CA GLU A 28 -18.39 -15.06 -13.99
C GLU A 28 -17.11 -14.40 -14.54
N ARG A 29 -15.95 -14.71 -13.94
CA ARG A 29 -14.65 -14.23 -14.40
C ARG A 29 -14.40 -14.60 -15.84
N LEU A 30 -14.62 -15.86 -16.24
CA LEU A 30 -14.36 -16.32 -17.60
C LEU A 30 -15.18 -15.54 -18.64
N SER A 31 -16.46 -15.31 -18.37
CA SER A 31 -17.33 -14.50 -19.22
C SER A 31 -16.87 -13.03 -19.33
N GLN A 32 -16.51 -12.43 -18.19
CA GLN A 32 -16.04 -11.04 -18.16
C GLN A 32 -14.62 -10.89 -18.76
N ALA A 33 -13.76 -11.91 -18.62
CA ALA A 33 -12.39 -11.93 -19.13
C ALA A 33 -12.36 -11.96 -20.66
N GLU A 34 -13.30 -12.64 -21.32
CA GLU A 34 -13.42 -12.60 -22.78
C GLU A 34 -13.76 -11.18 -23.25
N THR A 35 -14.74 -10.53 -22.62
CA THR A 35 -15.12 -9.15 -22.95
C THR A 35 -13.97 -8.18 -22.68
N PHE A 36 -13.27 -8.35 -21.55
CA PHE A 36 -12.07 -7.59 -21.22
C PHE A 36 -10.99 -7.74 -22.29
N LYS A 37 -10.67 -8.97 -22.72
CA LYS A 37 -9.68 -9.26 -23.76
C LYS A 37 -10.04 -8.63 -25.11
N ILE A 38 -11.32 -8.66 -25.48
CA ILE A 38 -11.78 -8.02 -26.72
C ILE A 38 -11.57 -6.51 -26.63
N CYS A 39 -11.96 -5.87 -25.52
CA CYS A 39 -11.79 -4.43 -25.33
C CYS A 39 -10.32 -4.02 -25.33
N THR A 40 -9.44 -4.75 -24.65
CA THR A 40 -8.01 -4.46 -24.65
C THR A 40 -7.39 -4.65 -26.04
N THR A 41 -7.79 -5.69 -26.76
CA THR A 41 -7.33 -5.92 -28.16
C THR A 41 -7.77 -4.79 -29.08
N LEU A 42 -9.03 -4.35 -29.00
CA LEU A 42 -9.53 -3.22 -29.78
C LEU A 42 -8.81 -1.92 -29.45
N SER A 43 -8.57 -1.64 -28.17
CA SER A 43 -7.78 -0.47 -27.75
C SER A 43 -6.37 -0.49 -28.37
N ILE A 44 -5.68 -1.63 -28.34
CA ILE A 44 -4.34 -1.78 -28.93
C ILE A 44 -4.38 -1.57 -30.45
N ILE A 45 -5.40 -2.08 -31.15
CA ILE A 45 -5.57 -1.89 -32.60
C ILE A 45 -5.72 -0.39 -32.93
N PHE A 46 -6.59 0.32 -32.20
CA PHE A 46 -6.77 1.76 -32.41
C PHE A 46 -5.52 2.55 -32.06
N PHE A 47 -4.78 2.16 -31.03
CA PHE A 47 -3.49 2.76 -30.69
C PHE A 47 -2.44 2.55 -31.80
N ALA A 48 -2.36 1.36 -32.38
CA ALA A 48 -1.49 1.09 -33.51
C ALA A 48 -1.90 1.90 -34.76
N ALA A 49 -3.21 2.04 -35.02
CA ALA A 49 -3.73 2.84 -36.12
C ALA A 49 -3.32 4.32 -35.99
N ILE A 50 -3.35 4.89 -34.78
CA ILE A 50 -2.87 6.25 -34.49
C ILE A 50 -1.41 6.40 -34.94
N PHE A 51 -0.54 5.44 -34.61
CA PHE A 51 0.87 5.48 -35.00
C PHE A 51 1.06 5.42 -36.52
N VAL A 52 0.30 4.56 -37.21
CA VAL A 52 0.32 4.45 -38.69
C VAL A 52 -0.14 5.76 -39.34
N ILE A 53 -1.20 6.39 -38.83
CA ILE A 53 -1.71 7.67 -39.36
C ILE A 53 -0.66 8.77 -39.15
N ILE A 54 -0.02 8.85 -37.99
CA ILE A 54 1.06 9.81 -37.71
C ILE A 54 2.23 9.60 -38.67
N LEU A 55 2.57 8.35 -38.99
CA LEU A 55 3.62 8.05 -39.97
C LEU A 55 3.22 8.54 -41.37
N ILE A 56 1.99 8.25 -41.82
CA ILE A 56 1.47 8.72 -43.12
C ILE A 56 1.51 10.26 -43.19
N MET A 57 1.16 10.96 -42.11
CA MET A 57 1.20 12.42 -42.04
C MET A 57 2.61 13.00 -42.21
N LYS A 58 3.69 12.24 -41.96
CA LYS A 58 5.06 12.68 -42.23
C LYS A 58 5.44 12.63 -43.71
N PHE A 59 4.86 11.71 -44.47
CA PHE A 59 5.20 11.47 -45.87
C PHE A 59 4.18 12.07 -46.86
N SER A 60 3.04 12.58 -46.38
CA SER A 60 1.95 13.11 -47.20
C SER A 60 1.51 14.50 -46.74
N LYS A 61 0.77 15.23 -47.61
CA LYS A 61 0.16 16.51 -47.21
C LYS A 61 -0.89 16.26 -46.13
N ILE A 62 -0.81 17.01 -45.04
CA ILE A 62 -1.79 16.92 -43.95
C ILE A 62 -3.14 17.43 -44.45
N THR A 63 -4.14 16.55 -44.48
CA THR A 63 -5.53 16.88 -44.84
C THR A 63 -6.42 16.86 -43.61
N PRO A 64 -7.53 17.64 -43.58
CA PRO A 64 -8.49 17.60 -42.47
C PRO A 64 -9.05 16.18 -42.20
N ALA A 65 -9.25 15.38 -43.25
CA ALA A 65 -9.72 14.00 -43.13
C ALA A 65 -8.78 13.12 -42.29
N LEU A 66 -7.45 13.24 -42.48
CA LEU A 66 -6.47 12.50 -41.67
C LEU A 66 -6.52 12.90 -40.20
N ILE A 67 -6.75 14.18 -39.90
CA ILE A 67 -6.88 14.69 -38.53
C ILE A 67 -8.15 14.12 -37.87
N PHE A 68 -9.29 14.13 -38.56
CA PHE A 68 -10.53 13.57 -38.02
C PHE A 68 -10.42 12.06 -37.77
N THR A 69 -9.79 11.31 -38.67
CA THR A 69 -9.55 9.88 -38.47
C THR A 69 -8.64 9.63 -37.27
N LEU A 70 -7.58 10.42 -37.11
CA LEU A 70 -6.67 10.34 -35.96
C LEU A 70 -7.42 10.54 -34.64
N ILE A 71 -8.26 11.58 -34.57
CA ILE A 71 -9.09 11.87 -33.40
C ILE A 71 -10.07 10.72 -33.14
N GLY A 72 -10.74 10.21 -34.17
CA GLY A 72 -11.66 9.08 -34.06
C GLY A 72 -10.99 7.83 -33.48
N CYS A 73 -9.81 7.46 -33.98
CA CYS A 73 -9.03 6.35 -33.44
C CYS A 73 -8.61 6.59 -31.98
N PHE A 74 -8.20 7.82 -31.63
CA PHE A 74 -7.86 8.17 -30.25
C PHE A 74 -9.06 8.03 -29.31
N VAL A 75 -10.21 8.56 -29.69
CA VAL A 75 -11.44 8.45 -28.88
C VAL A 75 -11.83 6.99 -28.68
N LEU A 76 -11.84 6.18 -29.74
CA LEU A 76 -12.17 4.75 -29.64
C LEU A 76 -11.17 4.00 -28.76
N CYS A 77 -9.87 4.27 -28.90
CA CYS A 77 -8.84 3.70 -28.03
C CYS A 77 -9.15 3.97 -26.55
N VAL A 78 -9.42 5.22 -26.19
CA VAL A 78 -9.74 5.63 -24.82
C VAL A 78 -11.03 5.00 -24.32
N VAL A 79 -12.07 4.95 -25.14
CA VAL A 79 -13.36 4.32 -24.78
C VAL A 79 -13.18 2.85 -24.43
N PHE A 80 -12.46 2.07 -25.26
CA PHE A 80 -12.21 0.66 -24.98
C PHE A 80 -11.34 0.45 -23.73
N MET A 81 -10.36 1.33 -23.49
CA MET A 81 -9.58 1.29 -22.23
C MET A 81 -10.45 1.52 -21.00
N ILE A 82 -11.38 2.48 -21.04
CA ILE A 82 -12.28 2.78 -19.93
C ILE A 82 -13.21 1.59 -19.66
N ILE A 83 -13.78 0.98 -20.70
CA ILE A 83 -14.65 -0.20 -20.57
C ILE A 83 -13.87 -1.35 -19.93
N ALA A 84 -12.67 -1.66 -20.42
CA ALA A 84 -11.82 -2.72 -19.87
C ALA A 84 -11.50 -2.45 -18.38
N SER A 85 -11.11 -1.22 -18.03
CA SER A 85 -10.83 -0.83 -16.64
C SER A 85 -12.05 -0.99 -15.73
N ASN A 86 -13.24 -0.62 -16.21
CA ASN A 86 -14.48 -0.75 -15.45
C ASN A 86 -14.87 -2.22 -15.21
N ILE A 87 -14.70 -3.09 -16.21
CA ILE A 87 -14.94 -4.55 -16.06
C ILE A 87 -14.05 -5.12 -14.96
N GLN A 88 -12.73 -4.87 -15.06
CA GLN A 88 -11.76 -5.39 -14.09
C GLN A 88 -12.05 -4.87 -12.67
N LYS A 89 -12.26 -3.56 -12.50
CA LYS A 89 -12.56 -2.97 -11.19
C LYS A 89 -13.85 -3.52 -10.59
N LYS A 90 -14.91 -3.66 -11.39
CA LYS A 90 -16.20 -4.21 -10.91
C LYS A 90 -16.02 -5.64 -10.42
N PHE A 91 -15.35 -6.48 -11.20
CA PHE A 91 -15.08 -7.86 -10.85
C PHE A 91 -14.25 -7.99 -9.56
N ILE A 92 -13.13 -7.28 -9.47
CA ILE A 92 -12.25 -7.31 -8.29
C ILE A 92 -13.02 -6.90 -7.04
N ASN A 93 -13.81 -5.81 -7.10
CA ASN A 93 -14.61 -5.37 -5.97
C ASN A 93 -15.64 -6.41 -5.51
N GLU A 94 -16.24 -7.13 -6.45
CA GLU A 94 -17.19 -8.20 -6.14
C GLU A 94 -16.51 -9.41 -5.49
N VAL A 95 -15.33 -9.80 -5.98
CA VAL A 95 -14.48 -10.84 -5.38
C VAL A 95 -14.07 -10.45 -3.96
N LYS A 96 -13.54 -9.23 -3.76
CA LYS A 96 -13.19 -8.71 -2.44
C LYS A 96 -14.40 -8.75 -1.51
N ALA A 97 -15.56 -8.22 -1.92
CA ALA A 97 -16.77 -8.22 -1.09
C ALA A 97 -17.23 -9.63 -0.66
N LYS A 98 -17.14 -10.63 -1.55
CA LYS A 98 -17.63 -11.99 -1.28
C LYS A 98 -16.63 -12.87 -0.53
N LEU A 99 -15.33 -12.73 -0.82
CA LEU A 99 -14.27 -13.64 -0.35
C LEU A 99 -13.41 -13.03 0.76
N LEU A 100 -13.06 -11.74 0.67
CA LEU A 100 -12.25 -11.08 1.73
C LEU A 100 -13.03 -11.04 3.05
N THR A 101 -14.33 -10.76 2.96
CA THR A 101 -15.22 -10.74 4.13
C THR A 101 -15.20 -12.08 4.87
N ASP A 102 -15.17 -13.22 4.17
CA ASP A 102 -15.11 -14.54 4.83
C ASP A 102 -13.78 -14.79 5.54
N LEU A 103 -12.67 -14.31 4.99
CA LEU A 103 -11.35 -14.37 5.63
C LEU A 103 -11.30 -13.47 6.87
N LEU A 104 -11.87 -12.27 6.79
CA LEU A 104 -11.93 -11.33 7.91
C LEU A 104 -12.77 -11.84 9.08
N LEU A 105 -13.81 -12.67 8.83
CA LEU A 105 -14.64 -13.28 9.88
C LEU A 105 -13.84 -14.15 10.86
N LEU A 106 -12.64 -14.62 10.50
CA LEU A 106 -11.75 -15.36 11.42
C LEU A 106 -11.23 -14.51 12.57
N PHE A 107 -11.12 -13.20 12.34
CA PHE A 107 -10.49 -12.27 13.26
C PHE A 107 -11.54 -11.45 14.00
N GLY A 108 -12.68 -11.17 13.38
CA GLY A 108 -13.78 -10.48 14.04
C GLY A 108 -14.87 -10.03 13.07
N SER A 109 -15.66 -9.05 13.48
CA SER A 109 -16.76 -8.52 12.67
C SER A 109 -16.27 -7.33 11.84
N PHE A 110 -15.96 -7.55 10.57
CA PHE A 110 -15.43 -6.52 9.68
C PHE A 110 -16.32 -6.31 8.46
N SER A 111 -16.22 -5.12 7.87
CA SER A 111 -16.91 -4.72 6.65
C SER A 111 -16.03 -3.83 5.80
N ILE A 112 -16.25 -3.89 4.49
CA ILE A 112 -15.55 -3.08 3.49
C ILE A 112 -16.42 -1.85 3.17
N PHE A 113 -15.82 -0.67 3.16
CA PHE A 113 -16.49 0.61 3.01
C PHE A 113 -16.12 1.29 1.68
N LYS A 114 -17.10 1.97 1.07
CA LYS A 114 -16.86 2.81 -0.12
C LYS A 114 -16.46 4.24 0.23
N ASN A 115 -16.92 4.73 1.37
CA ASN A 115 -16.65 6.08 1.84
C ASN A 115 -15.39 6.10 2.71
N ASP A 116 -14.71 7.23 2.74
CA ASP A 116 -13.53 7.43 3.59
C ASP A 116 -13.87 7.21 5.07
N ILE A 117 -13.12 6.30 5.70
CA ILE A 117 -13.19 6.03 7.15
C ILE A 117 -12.09 6.74 7.94
N ILE A 118 -10.96 7.06 7.28
CA ILE A 118 -9.90 7.94 7.78
C ILE A 118 -9.78 9.08 6.76
N THR A 119 -10.14 10.29 7.16
CA THR A 119 -10.26 11.40 6.22
C THR A 119 -8.90 12.03 5.89
N PHE A 120 -8.78 12.66 4.71
CA PHE A 120 -7.57 13.42 4.37
C PHE A 120 -7.27 14.53 5.39
N LYS A 121 -8.31 15.20 5.90
CA LYS A 121 -8.18 16.25 6.93
C LYS A 121 -7.57 15.69 8.21
N GLU A 122 -8.02 14.52 8.65
CA GLU A 122 -7.46 13.83 9.82
C GLU A 122 -5.96 13.56 9.64
N ILE A 123 -5.56 13.01 8.49
CA ILE A 123 -4.14 12.77 8.18
C ILE A 123 -3.34 14.07 8.14
N LYS A 124 -3.86 15.15 7.53
CA LYS A 124 -3.18 16.46 7.51
C LYS A 124 -2.98 17.01 8.93
N ASN A 125 -3.99 16.86 9.79
CA ASN A 125 -3.93 17.35 11.16
C ASN A 125 -2.84 16.66 11.99
N THR A 126 -2.40 15.45 11.63
CA THR A 126 -1.25 14.80 12.29
C THR A 126 0.05 15.59 12.16
N GLY A 127 0.21 16.35 11.07
CA GLY A 127 1.46 17.02 10.74
C GLY A 127 2.59 16.08 10.29
N LEU A 128 2.36 14.77 10.18
CA LEU A 128 3.38 13.80 9.73
C LEU A 128 3.83 14.03 8.28
N PHE A 129 2.90 14.52 7.45
CA PHE A 129 3.08 14.70 6.01
C PHE A 129 2.77 16.15 5.58
N PRO A 130 3.58 17.16 5.95
CA PRO A 130 3.21 18.58 5.85
C PRO A 130 3.05 19.14 4.43
N LYS A 131 3.37 18.36 3.39
CA LYS A 131 3.34 18.79 1.97
C LYS A 131 2.40 17.97 1.09
N VAL A 132 1.58 17.08 1.67
CA VAL A 132 0.62 16.32 0.88
C VAL A 132 -0.57 17.19 0.48
N ASP A 133 -1.03 17.02 -0.74
CA ASP A 133 -2.18 17.71 -1.33
C ASP A 133 -3.23 16.75 -1.89
N GLY A 134 -2.92 15.45 -1.98
CA GLY A 134 -3.85 14.40 -2.39
C GLY A 134 -3.81 13.16 -1.50
N LYS A 135 -4.91 12.41 -1.54
CA LYS A 135 -5.10 11.10 -0.91
C LYS A 135 -5.90 10.20 -1.86
N ARG A 136 -5.52 8.93 -1.94
CA ARG A 136 -6.28 7.87 -2.62
C ARG A 136 -6.32 6.66 -1.69
N ASP A 137 -7.51 6.08 -1.54
CA ASP A 137 -7.67 4.82 -0.82
C ASP A 137 -8.09 3.75 -1.81
N ASP A 138 -7.53 2.55 -1.67
CA ASP A 138 -8.01 1.37 -2.36
C ASP A 138 -8.99 0.62 -1.45
N ASP A 139 -8.47 -0.14 -0.48
CA ASP A 139 -9.27 -0.89 0.48
C ASP A 139 -9.52 -0.12 1.78
N ARG A 140 -10.79 -0.06 2.18
CA ARG A 140 -11.24 0.55 3.44
C ARG A 140 -11.98 -0.49 4.26
N ILE A 141 -11.35 -0.99 5.32
CA ILE A 141 -11.90 -2.05 6.15
C ILE A 141 -12.08 -1.50 7.56
N ALA A 142 -13.28 -1.65 8.13
CA ALA A 142 -13.53 -1.30 9.52
C ALA A 142 -14.37 -2.36 10.21
N GLY A 143 -14.18 -2.51 11.52
CA GLY A 143 -14.86 -3.53 12.27
C GLY A 143 -14.42 -3.62 13.72
N SER A 144 -14.74 -4.75 14.34
CA SER A 144 -14.34 -5.05 15.71
C SER A 144 -13.46 -6.29 15.78
N TYR A 145 -12.39 -6.20 16.56
CA TYR A 145 -11.50 -7.31 16.90
C TYR A 145 -11.44 -7.41 18.42
N LYS A 146 -11.90 -8.54 18.99
CA LYS A 146 -11.98 -8.74 20.45
C LYS A 146 -12.66 -7.57 21.21
N GLY A 147 -13.70 -6.98 20.60
CA GLY A 147 -14.45 -5.85 21.18
C GLY A 147 -13.81 -4.46 20.99
N MET A 148 -12.67 -4.36 20.31
CA MET A 148 -12.01 -3.10 19.98
C MET A 148 -12.32 -2.70 18.54
N ASN A 149 -12.64 -1.42 18.31
CA ASN A 149 -12.87 -0.88 16.96
C ASN A 149 -11.53 -0.71 16.24
N VAL A 150 -11.38 -1.38 15.10
CA VAL A 150 -10.19 -1.37 14.25
C VAL A 150 -10.57 -0.89 12.86
N PHE A 151 -9.77 0.04 12.34
CA PHE A 151 -9.86 0.59 11.00
C PHE A 151 -8.54 0.30 10.27
N MET A 152 -8.62 -0.23 9.06
CA MET A 152 -7.49 -0.59 8.20
C MET A 152 -7.76 0.02 6.83
N VAL A 153 -6.87 0.89 6.37
CA VAL A 153 -7.01 1.57 5.07
C VAL A 153 -5.72 1.47 4.28
N GLU A 154 -5.78 0.88 3.10
CA GLU A 154 -4.67 0.99 2.14
C GLU A 154 -4.73 2.37 1.47
N THR A 155 -3.69 3.18 1.67
CA THR A 155 -3.67 4.60 1.33
C THR A 155 -2.42 4.98 0.54
N GLU A 156 -2.61 5.78 -0.51
CA GLU A 156 -1.58 6.59 -1.15
C GLU A 156 -1.77 8.07 -0.80
N LEU A 157 -0.73 8.72 -0.29
CA LEU A 157 -0.68 10.18 -0.13
C LEU A 157 0.19 10.78 -1.23
N LEU A 158 -0.32 11.83 -1.86
CA LEU A 158 0.27 12.42 -3.06
C LEU A 158 0.69 13.87 -2.78
N ARG A 159 1.74 14.29 -3.48
CA ARG A 159 2.22 15.68 -3.53
C ARG A 159 2.46 16.09 -4.97
N SER A 160 1.93 17.24 -5.35
CA SER A 160 2.28 17.90 -6.61
C SER A 160 3.63 18.60 -6.46
N GLU A 161 4.54 18.37 -7.42
CA GLU A 161 5.86 18.99 -7.48
C GLU A 161 6.09 19.60 -8.87
N GLN A 162 6.78 20.73 -8.94
CA GLN A 162 7.28 21.23 -10.22
C GLN A 162 8.58 20.52 -10.57
N SER A 163 8.60 19.91 -11.73
CA SER A 163 9.78 19.27 -12.32
C SER A 163 10.13 19.95 -13.65
N ARG A 164 11.26 19.58 -14.25
CA ARG A 164 11.74 20.14 -15.52
C ARG A 164 12.13 19.03 -16.49
N ASP A 165 11.70 19.16 -17.73
CA ASP A 165 12.11 18.23 -18.80
C ASP A 165 13.58 18.46 -19.21
N ILE A 166 14.09 17.60 -20.09
CA ILE A 166 15.47 17.67 -20.60
C ILE A 166 15.73 18.99 -21.35
N LYS A 167 14.67 19.66 -21.82
CA LYS A 167 14.72 20.95 -22.51
C LYS A 167 14.55 22.14 -21.55
N GLY A 168 14.42 21.90 -20.25
CA GLY A 168 14.26 22.90 -19.20
C GLY A 168 12.82 23.38 -18.96
N ASN A 169 11.82 22.86 -19.68
CA ASN A 169 10.42 23.26 -19.53
C ASN A 169 9.85 22.72 -18.22
N ALA A 170 9.18 23.58 -17.47
CA ALA A 170 8.55 23.19 -16.22
C ALA A 170 7.26 22.37 -16.48
N TYR A 171 7.06 21.32 -15.71
CA TYR A 171 5.82 20.53 -15.69
C TYR A 171 5.46 20.15 -14.26
N ASN A 172 4.18 19.87 -14.02
CA ASN A 172 3.72 19.37 -12.73
C ASN A 172 3.81 17.85 -12.72
N GLU A 173 4.47 17.30 -11.72
CA GLU A 173 4.59 15.88 -11.45
C GLU A 173 3.84 15.55 -10.16
N THR A 174 3.11 14.44 -10.16
CA THR A 174 2.51 13.93 -8.92
C THR A 174 3.43 12.88 -8.33
N VAL A 175 3.83 13.06 -7.07
CA VAL A 175 4.80 12.19 -6.41
C VAL A 175 4.18 11.57 -5.15
N THR A 176 4.27 10.26 -5.03
CA THR A 176 3.70 9.49 -3.89
C THR A 176 4.52 9.69 -2.62
N VAL A 177 4.03 10.45 -1.65
CA VAL A 177 4.70 10.74 -0.37
C VAL A 177 4.61 9.59 0.63
N PHE A 178 3.54 8.80 0.57
CA PHE A 178 3.32 7.62 1.39
C PHE A 178 2.49 6.64 0.55
N ARG A 179 2.83 5.35 0.59
CA ARG A 179 1.99 4.26 0.11
C ARG A 179 2.07 3.12 1.11
N GLY A 180 0.93 2.60 1.52
CA GLY A 180 0.86 1.45 2.42
C GLY A 180 -0.39 1.44 3.29
N LEU A 181 -0.29 0.78 4.44
CA LEU A 181 -1.44 0.47 5.30
C LEU A 181 -1.51 1.42 6.50
N ILE A 182 -2.65 2.08 6.68
CA ILE A 182 -2.97 2.85 7.88
C ILE A 182 -3.84 1.97 8.78
N ILE A 183 -3.39 1.73 10.01
CA ILE A 183 -4.14 1.01 11.04
C ILE A 183 -4.49 1.98 12.15
N LYS A 184 -5.77 2.24 12.36
CA LYS A 184 -6.28 3.05 13.47
C LYS A 184 -7.10 2.20 14.41
N THR A 185 -6.92 2.40 15.71
CA THR A 185 -7.74 1.72 16.72
C THR A 185 -7.97 2.60 17.94
N VAL A 186 -9.03 2.26 18.68
CA VAL A 186 -9.41 2.96 19.92
C VAL A 186 -8.61 2.41 21.10
N LEU A 187 -8.03 3.32 21.88
CA LEU A 187 -7.40 3.06 23.16
C LEU A 187 -8.42 3.18 24.29
N ASN A 188 -8.17 2.48 25.40
CA ASN A 188 -9.09 2.46 26.55
C ASN A 188 -9.13 3.78 27.34
N LYS A 189 -8.11 4.62 27.18
CA LYS A 189 -7.96 5.89 27.87
C LYS A 189 -8.02 7.04 26.87
N LYS A 190 -8.66 8.13 27.28
CA LYS A 190 -8.59 9.41 26.57
C LYS A 190 -7.33 10.14 27.03
N TYR A 191 -6.52 10.51 26.06
CA TYR A 191 -5.32 11.32 26.22
C TYR A 191 -5.65 12.76 25.87
N LYS A 192 -5.06 13.70 26.61
CA LYS A 192 -5.32 15.14 26.41
C LYS A 192 -4.36 15.74 25.39
N GLY A 193 -3.15 15.23 25.35
CA GLY A 193 -2.09 15.63 24.46
C GLY A 193 -2.13 14.88 23.13
N LYS A 194 -1.47 15.48 22.15
CA LYS A 194 -1.16 14.88 20.86
C LYS A 194 0.30 14.48 20.88
N THR A 195 0.59 13.20 20.63
CA THR A 195 1.96 12.69 20.52
C THR A 195 2.17 12.07 19.14
N VAL A 196 3.20 12.53 18.42
CA VAL A 196 3.58 12.08 17.08
C VAL A 196 4.95 11.42 17.16
N ILE A 197 5.04 10.18 16.70
CA ILE A 197 6.27 9.42 16.58
C ILE A 197 6.55 9.21 15.10
N LYS A 198 7.64 9.81 14.63
CA LYS A 198 8.08 9.68 13.24
C LYS A 198 9.37 8.90 13.17
N GLN A 199 9.41 7.89 12.31
CA GLN A 199 10.66 7.20 11.98
C GLN A 199 11.58 8.13 11.21
N LYS A 200 12.83 8.20 11.66
CA LYS A 200 13.91 8.89 10.97
C LYS A 200 14.30 8.06 9.74
N ALA A 201 14.83 8.71 8.71
CA ALA A 201 15.13 8.04 7.46
C ALA A 201 16.02 6.79 7.68
N LEU A 202 15.60 5.66 7.13
CA LEU A 202 16.37 4.41 7.13
C LEU A 202 17.75 4.56 6.49
N SER A 203 18.71 3.76 6.98
CA SER A 203 19.97 3.52 6.27
C SER A 203 19.74 2.80 4.94
N ALA A 204 20.75 2.80 4.06
CA ALA A 204 20.67 2.11 2.78
C ALA A 204 20.55 0.58 2.97
N GLU A 205 21.21 0.03 4.00
CA GLU A 205 21.18 -1.40 4.35
C GLU A 205 19.78 -1.83 4.80
N ASP A 206 19.15 -1.04 5.67
CA ASP A 206 17.81 -1.33 6.17
C ASP A 206 16.76 -1.23 5.05
N ARG A 207 16.90 -0.26 4.13
CA ARG A 207 16.06 -0.15 2.92
C ARG A 207 16.23 -1.35 2.02
N LYS A 208 17.47 -1.81 1.80
CA LYS A 208 17.77 -3.01 1.03
C LYS A 208 17.10 -4.24 1.65
N LYS A 209 17.23 -4.43 2.96
CA LYS A 209 16.61 -5.54 3.69
C LYS A 209 15.09 -5.54 3.51
N ALA A 210 14.43 -4.41 3.77
CA ALA A 210 12.97 -4.29 3.62
C ALA A 210 12.51 -4.59 2.18
N PHE A 211 13.22 -4.07 1.18
CA PHE A 211 12.90 -4.33 -0.23
C PHE A 211 13.03 -5.80 -0.61
N ILE A 212 14.10 -6.49 -0.18
CA ILE A 212 14.30 -7.92 -0.45
C ILE A 212 13.18 -8.73 0.20
N THR A 213 12.80 -8.40 1.44
CA THR A 213 11.69 -9.07 2.13
C THR A 213 10.35 -8.84 1.42
N GLU A 214 10.08 -7.63 0.92
CA GLU A 214 8.91 -7.33 0.10
C GLU A 214 8.87 -8.19 -1.17
N VAL A 215 9.98 -8.25 -1.91
CA VAL A 215 10.10 -9.07 -3.12
C VAL A 215 9.91 -10.55 -2.84
N GLY A 216 10.46 -11.06 -1.73
CA GLY A 216 10.33 -12.47 -1.34
C GLY A 216 8.89 -12.86 -1.06
N GLU A 217 8.16 -12.02 -0.34
CA GLU A 217 6.75 -12.28 -0.04
C GLU A 217 5.82 -12.13 -1.25
N GLU A 218 6.18 -11.26 -2.20
CA GLU A 218 5.34 -11.02 -3.37
C GLU A 218 5.65 -11.96 -4.53
N TYR A 219 6.93 -12.28 -4.76
CA TYR A 219 7.44 -12.99 -5.94
C TYR A 219 8.24 -14.26 -5.61
N GLY A 220 8.42 -14.60 -4.33
CA GLY A 220 9.11 -15.81 -3.84
C GLY A 220 10.61 -15.65 -3.59
N ASP A 221 11.16 -16.49 -2.72
CA ASP A 221 12.54 -16.42 -2.21
C ASP A 221 13.61 -16.46 -3.31
N LYS A 222 13.43 -17.29 -4.35
CA LYS A 222 14.38 -17.36 -5.49
C LYS A 222 14.51 -16.01 -6.21
N THR A 223 13.41 -15.28 -6.32
CA THR A 223 13.39 -13.94 -6.92
C THR A 223 14.08 -12.94 -5.99
N ALA A 224 13.81 -13.00 -4.69
CA ALA A 224 14.42 -12.16 -3.67
C ALA A 224 15.95 -12.35 -3.57
N ASP A 225 16.43 -13.59 -3.60
CA ASP A 225 17.86 -13.92 -3.58
C ASP A 225 18.59 -13.36 -4.80
N THR A 226 17.94 -13.43 -5.96
CA THR A 226 18.48 -12.88 -7.20
C THR A 226 18.56 -11.35 -7.13
N VAL A 227 17.56 -10.70 -6.53
CA VAL A 227 17.54 -9.24 -6.29
C VAL A 227 18.58 -8.82 -5.25
N GLY A 228 18.78 -9.61 -4.21
CA GLY A 228 19.75 -9.32 -3.15
C GLY A 228 21.21 -9.40 -3.61
N ASN A 229 21.50 -10.27 -4.58
CA ASN A 229 22.85 -10.68 -4.96
C ASN A 229 23.26 -10.34 -6.41
N SER A 230 22.36 -9.89 -7.29
CA SER A 230 22.72 -9.63 -8.71
C SER A 230 23.34 -8.25 -8.93
N PRO A 231 24.53 -8.16 -9.57
CA PRO A 231 25.13 -6.89 -9.96
C PRO A 231 24.45 -6.23 -11.18
N ILE A 232 23.59 -6.93 -11.93
CA ILE A 232 22.88 -6.41 -13.11
C ILE A 232 21.44 -6.94 -13.09
N ILE A 233 20.49 -6.08 -12.69
CA ILE A 233 19.09 -6.47 -12.40
C ILE A 233 18.10 -6.10 -13.53
N ASN A 234 18.55 -5.38 -14.56
CA ASN A 234 17.69 -4.92 -15.68
C ASN A 234 17.00 -6.06 -16.47
N SER A 235 17.29 -7.32 -16.18
CA SER A 235 16.77 -8.50 -16.88
C SER A 235 15.52 -9.14 -16.25
N ILE A 236 15.08 -8.69 -15.06
CA ILE A 236 13.94 -9.33 -14.36
C ILE A 236 12.73 -8.39 -14.38
N ALA A 237 11.75 -8.68 -15.24
CA ALA A 237 10.49 -7.92 -15.35
C ALA A 237 9.76 -7.72 -14.00
N GLY A 238 9.91 -8.67 -13.06
CA GLY A 238 9.38 -8.59 -11.69
C GLY A 238 10.02 -7.48 -10.84
N VAL A 239 11.26 -7.08 -11.13
CA VAL A 239 11.97 -6.05 -10.35
C VAL A 239 11.61 -4.64 -10.84
N ILE A 240 11.32 -4.50 -12.13
CA ILE A 240 10.84 -3.24 -12.71
C ILE A 240 9.42 -2.94 -12.19
N SER A 241 8.54 -3.94 -12.14
CA SER A 241 7.20 -3.82 -11.55
C SER A 241 7.23 -3.60 -10.03
N ALA A 242 8.12 -4.28 -9.29
CA ALA A 242 8.34 -4.01 -7.87
C ALA A 242 8.86 -2.58 -7.62
N LYS A 243 9.69 -2.02 -8.51
CA LYS A 243 10.19 -0.64 -8.42
C LYS A 243 9.07 0.39 -8.63
N GLU A 244 8.20 0.20 -9.62
CA GLU A 244 7.07 1.10 -9.88
C GLU A 244 6.09 1.16 -8.71
N ASN A 245 5.99 0.07 -7.94
CA ASN A 245 5.09 -0.03 -6.78
C ASN A 245 5.75 0.29 -5.44
N SER A 246 7.08 0.36 -5.35
CA SER A 246 7.78 0.63 -4.09
C SER A 246 7.68 2.12 -3.71
N PRO A 247 7.27 2.46 -2.47
CA PRO A 247 7.30 3.84 -1.95
C PRO A 247 8.71 4.41 -1.78
N LEU A 248 9.75 3.57 -1.91
CA LEU A 248 11.13 4.02 -1.90
C LEU A 248 11.42 4.83 -3.18
N LYS A 249 11.11 6.13 -3.16
CA LYS A 249 11.34 7.13 -4.24
C LYS A 249 12.76 7.18 -4.84
N ASN A 250 13.68 6.42 -4.27
CA ASN A 250 15.11 6.57 -4.43
C ASN A 250 15.82 5.25 -4.79
N ILE A 251 15.08 4.21 -5.21
CA ILE A 251 15.71 3.02 -5.81
C ILE A 251 16.19 3.39 -7.22
N GLY A 252 17.47 3.71 -7.33
CA GLY A 252 18.20 3.89 -8.58
C GLY A 252 18.83 2.58 -9.06
N PHE A 253 19.18 2.53 -10.34
CA PHE A 253 19.98 1.45 -10.93
C PHE A 253 21.23 2.06 -11.54
N ASN A 254 22.39 1.49 -11.24
CA ASN A 254 23.64 1.81 -11.92
C ASN A 254 24.29 0.52 -12.48
N LYS A 255 25.45 0.66 -13.13
CA LYS A 255 26.19 -0.47 -13.72
C LYS A 255 26.61 -1.55 -12.71
N ASN A 256 26.53 -1.24 -11.41
CA ASN A 256 26.96 -2.10 -10.30
C ASN A 256 25.77 -2.61 -9.45
N GLY A 257 24.51 -2.30 -9.82
CA GLY A 257 23.31 -2.82 -9.16
C GLY A 257 22.31 -1.76 -8.67
N ILE A 258 21.52 -2.13 -7.66
CA ILE A 258 20.53 -1.24 -7.02
C ILE A 258 21.23 -0.24 -6.09
N THR A 259 20.92 1.03 -6.25
CA THR A 259 21.32 2.10 -5.32
C THR A 259 20.11 2.61 -4.56
N PHE A 260 20.16 2.62 -3.23
CA PHE A 260 19.14 3.26 -2.41
C PHE A 260 19.61 4.68 -2.08
N ASN A 261 19.09 5.68 -2.80
CA ASN A 261 19.41 7.07 -2.52
C ASN A 261 18.83 7.46 -1.14
N THR A 262 19.67 8.00 -0.27
CA THR A 262 19.28 8.46 1.08
C THR A 262 18.85 9.93 1.10
N THR A 263 18.79 10.58 -0.08
CA THR A 263 18.42 11.98 -0.24
C THR A 263 16.91 12.17 -0.01
N LYS A 264 16.40 12.92 0.96
CA LYS A 264 16.97 13.82 1.96
C LYS A 264 16.47 13.35 3.32
N MET A 265 17.37 13.19 4.28
CA MET A 265 17.08 13.43 5.68
C MET A 265 16.62 14.89 5.82
N THR A 266 15.40 15.22 5.38
CA THR A 266 14.79 16.46 5.81
C THR A 266 14.57 16.26 7.30
N GLU A 267 15.34 16.97 8.12
CA GLU A 267 15.03 17.16 9.54
C GLU A 267 13.52 17.41 9.61
N PHE A 268 12.81 16.41 10.12
CA PHE A 268 11.38 16.53 10.25
C PHE A 268 11.15 17.57 11.32
N ARG A 269 10.71 18.75 10.89
CA ARG A 269 10.37 19.81 11.83
C ARG A 269 9.17 19.35 12.65
N PRO A 270 9.15 19.64 13.97
CA PRO A 270 8.02 19.33 14.81
C PRO A 270 6.73 19.86 14.17
N PRO A 271 5.63 19.07 14.17
CA PRO A 271 4.32 19.59 13.87
C PRO A 271 4.03 20.84 14.72
N LYS A 272 3.28 21.79 14.16
CA LYS A 272 2.98 23.06 14.85
C LYS A 272 2.37 22.79 16.23
N GLY A 273 2.99 23.36 17.27
CA GLY A 273 2.52 23.25 18.65
C GLY A 273 2.97 21.99 19.40
N LEU A 274 3.86 21.18 18.83
CA LEU A 274 4.49 20.05 19.51
C LEU A 274 5.98 20.35 19.77
N GLU A 275 6.49 19.83 20.88
CA GLU A 275 7.89 19.92 21.26
C GLU A 275 8.55 18.54 21.22
N GLU A 276 9.86 18.48 20.98
CA GLU A 276 10.59 17.22 20.96
C GLU A 276 10.66 16.59 22.35
N VAL A 277 10.39 15.29 22.43
CA VAL A 277 10.45 14.49 23.66
C VAL A 277 11.58 13.48 23.52
N ILE A 278 12.66 13.68 24.27
CA ILE A 278 13.75 12.70 24.36
C ILE A 278 13.37 11.64 25.41
N LEU A 279 13.39 10.39 24.97
CA LEU A 279 13.09 9.20 25.79
C LEU A 279 14.37 8.56 26.33
N GLU A 280 14.22 7.60 27.23
CA GLU A 280 15.32 6.92 27.92
C GLU A 280 16.12 5.94 27.04
N ASP A 281 15.50 5.38 25.99
CA ASP A 281 16.18 4.46 25.07
C ASP A 281 16.93 5.25 23.99
N THR A 282 18.27 5.28 24.13
CA THR A 282 19.15 5.95 23.16
C THR A 282 19.09 5.34 21.75
N GLU A 283 18.85 4.03 21.62
CA GLU A 283 18.70 3.38 20.32
C GLU A 283 17.37 3.79 19.67
N PHE A 284 16.30 3.82 20.45
CA PHE A 284 15.00 4.30 19.99
C PHE A 284 15.09 5.74 19.46
N ASN A 285 15.73 6.65 20.20
CA ASN A 285 15.90 8.04 19.78
C ASN A 285 16.78 8.21 18.52
N LYS A 286 17.62 7.23 18.17
CA LYS A 286 18.35 7.25 16.88
C LYS A 286 17.45 6.92 15.70
N THR A 287 16.46 6.06 15.92
CA THR A 287 15.55 5.56 14.87
C THR A 287 14.26 6.36 14.77
N TYR A 288 13.79 6.95 15.87
CA TYR A 288 12.54 7.69 15.95
C TYR A 288 12.75 9.10 16.51
N ALA A 289 11.96 10.04 16.02
CA ALA A 289 11.76 11.36 16.61
C ALA A 289 10.35 11.41 17.22
N VAL A 290 10.25 11.88 18.46
CA VAL A 290 8.98 11.98 19.19
C VAL A 290 8.68 13.44 19.45
N PHE A 291 7.45 13.85 19.14
CA PHE A 291 6.97 15.21 19.38
C PHE A 291 5.65 15.17 20.14
N SER A 292 5.50 15.98 21.17
CA SER A 292 4.26 16.07 21.94
C SER A 292 4.02 17.47 22.48
N ASN A 293 2.75 17.81 22.73
CA ASN A 293 2.38 18.98 23.53
C ASN A 293 2.21 18.63 25.03
N ASP A 294 2.34 17.36 25.39
CA ASP A 294 2.37 16.88 26.77
C ASP A 294 3.50 15.87 26.95
N GLN A 295 4.66 16.38 27.38
CA GLN A 295 5.88 15.60 27.61
C GLN A 295 5.71 14.50 28.67
N VAL A 296 4.81 14.69 29.64
CA VAL A 296 4.59 13.72 30.71
C VAL A 296 3.71 12.59 30.18
N GLU A 297 2.59 12.92 29.55
CA GLU A 297 1.70 11.95 28.93
C GLU A 297 2.40 11.13 27.83
N ALA A 298 3.27 11.77 27.03
CA ALA A 298 4.09 11.07 26.03
C ALA A 298 4.97 9.96 26.64
N ARG A 299 5.58 10.19 27.81
CA ARG A 299 6.40 9.17 28.50
C ARG A 299 5.57 8.05 29.11
N TYR A 300 4.35 8.35 29.55
CA TYR A 300 3.38 7.33 29.98
C TYR A 300 2.90 6.47 28.79
N LEU A 301 2.73 7.06 27.61
CA LEU A 301 2.37 6.35 26.39
C LEU A 301 3.52 5.47 25.86
N ILE A 302 4.73 6.04 25.79
CA ILE A 302 5.88 5.46 25.09
C ILE A 302 6.81 4.78 26.10
N THR A 303 6.27 3.80 26.82
CA THR A 303 7.05 2.94 27.74
C THR A 303 8.20 2.21 27.03
N PRO A 304 9.23 1.72 27.75
CA PRO A 304 10.29 0.88 27.16
C PRO A 304 9.74 -0.32 26.38
N ALA A 305 8.70 -0.97 26.92
CA ALA A 305 8.03 -2.07 26.25
C ALA A 305 7.32 -1.62 24.97
N PHE A 306 6.79 -0.40 24.89
CA PHE A 306 6.24 0.13 23.64
C PHE A 306 7.34 0.42 22.61
N MET A 307 8.45 1.04 23.03
CA MET A 307 9.60 1.33 22.16
C MET A 307 10.15 0.06 21.51
N GLU A 308 10.41 -0.98 22.30
CA GLU A 308 10.86 -2.29 21.81
C GLU A 308 9.88 -2.89 20.79
N ARG A 309 8.58 -2.73 21.05
CA ARG A 309 7.55 -3.24 20.15
C ARG A 309 7.50 -2.47 18.83
N LEU A 310 7.63 -1.15 18.87
CA LEU A 310 7.65 -0.29 17.68
C LEU A 310 8.87 -0.55 16.81
N LYS A 311 10.05 -0.77 17.41
CA LYS A 311 11.26 -1.17 16.68
C LYS A 311 11.05 -2.48 15.87
N LYS A 312 10.23 -3.41 16.37
CA LYS A 312 9.99 -4.72 15.72
C LYS A 312 8.84 -4.74 14.70
N ILE A 313 7.96 -3.73 14.64
CA ILE A 313 6.87 -3.70 13.65
C ILE A 313 7.42 -3.86 12.24
N ARG A 314 8.54 -3.21 11.97
CA ARG A 314 9.19 -3.21 10.66
C ARG A 314 9.42 -4.62 10.16
N ASP A 315 9.99 -5.49 10.98
CA ASP A 315 10.27 -6.86 10.58
C ASP A 315 8.99 -7.70 10.47
N ILE A 316 7.97 -7.44 11.30
CA ILE A 316 6.68 -8.16 11.30
C ILE A 316 5.84 -7.83 10.05
N MET A 317 5.80 -6.56 9.67
CA MET A 317 4.98 -6.06 8.55
C MET A 317 5.79 -5.84 7.27
N SER A 318 7.11 -6.02 7.36
CA SER A 318 8.10 -5.68 6.32
C SER A 318 7.89 -4.29 5.74
N ALA A 319 7.53 -3.35 6.63
CA ALA A 319 7.37 -1.95 6.28
C ALA A 319 8.76 -1.31 6.06
N TYR A 320 8.82 -0.27 5.24
CA TYR A 320 9.99 0.59 5.15
C TYR A 320 10.02 1.55 6.35
N ASP A 321 8.97 2.35 6.48
CA ASP A 321 8.82 3.33 7.53
C ASP A 321 7.51 3.09 8.30
N VAL A 322 7.60 3.21 9.62
CA VAL A 322 6.48 3.10 10.55
C VAL A 322 6.34 4.43 11.26
N HIS A 323 5.18 5.05 11.18
CA HIS A 323 4.87 6.24 11.97
C HIS A 323 3.70 5.93 12.90
N CYS A 324 3.63 6.64 14.02
CA CYS A 324 2.59 6.46 15.01
C CYS A 324 2.09 7.82 15.50
N VAL A 325 0.78 7.94 15.69
CA VAL A 325 0.14 9.11 16.27
C VAL A 325 -0.80 8.66 17.39
N PHE A 326 -0.65 9.28 18.54
CA PHE A 326 -1.61 9.26 19.64
C PHE A 326 -2.34 10.59 19.65
N GLU A 327 -3.66 10.55 19.53
CA GLU A 327 -4.53 11.72 19.59
C GLU A 327 -5.91 11.30 20.10
N ASP A 328 -6.47 12.07 21.02
CA ASP A 328 -7.70 11.76 21.75
C ASP A 328 -7.64 10.37 22.42
N ASN A 329 -8.47 9.43 22.00
CA ASN A 329 -8.44 8.03 22.42
C ASN A 329 -8.03 7.09 21.29
N HIS A 330 -7.25 7.55 20.32
CA HIS A 330 -6.83 6.72 19.20
C HIS A 330 -5.31 6.60 19.12
N ILE A 331 -4.88 5.41 18.72
CA ILE A 331 -3.56 5.20 18.12
C ILE A 331 -3.76 4.98 16.63
N THR A 332 -2.97 5.67 15.81
CA THR A 332 -2.94 5.49 14.36
C THR A 332 -1.52 5.17 13.93
N LEU A 333 -1.34 4.01 13.32
CA LEU A 333 -0.09 3.54 12.74
C LEU A 333 -0.14 3.75 11.23
N PHE A 334 0.94 4.29 10.67
CA PHE A 334 1.15 4.46 9.24
C PHE A 334 2.30 3.52 8.86
N LEU A 335 1.99 2.47 8.10
CA LEU A 335 2.95 1.45 7.68
C LEU A 335 3.23 1.66 6.20
N GLU A 336 4.39 2.24 5.87
CA GLU A 336 4.79 2.47 4.49
C GLU A 336 5.37 1.17 3.90
N THR A 337 4.80 0.69 2.81
CA THR A 337 5.18 -0.55 2.13
C THR A 337 4.70 -0.52 0.68
N GLY A 338 5.41 -1.22 -0.23
CA GLY A 338 5.01 -1.34 -1.63
C GLY A 338 4.01 -2.47 -1.86
N ARG A 339 3.69 -3.24 -0.80
CA ARG A 339 2.71 -4.30 -0.85
C ARG A 339 1.33 -3.77 -1.16
N ASN A 340 0.66 -4.45 -2.08
CA ASN A 340 -0.78 -4.34 -2.25
C ASN A 340 -1.47 -5.35 -1.32
N PHE A 341 -2.20 -4.87 -0.33
CA PHE A 341 -2.88 -5.71 0.65
C PHE A 341 -4.24 -6.16 0.11
N PHE A 342 -4.77 -7.25 0.68
CA PHE A 342 -6.16 -7.66 0.46
C PHE A 342 -6.50 -8.06 -1.00
N GLU A 343 -5.48 -8.34 -1.82
CA GLU A 343 -5.64 -8.76 -3.21
C GLU A 343 -5.95 -10.26 -3.34
N ILE A 344 -7.20 -10.58 -3.72
CA ILE A 344 -7.69 -11.96 -3.80
C ILE A 344 -7.74 -12.49 -5.24
N GLY A 345 -7.69 -11.63 -6.26
CA GLY A 345 -7.69 -12.09 -7.65
C GLY A 345 -7.65 -10.98 -8.69
N ASP A 346 -7.41 -11.37 -9.93
CA ASP A 346 -7.40 -10.50 -11.11
C ASP A 346 -8.28 -11.09 -12.20
N ILE A 347 -8.84 -10.25 -13.09
CA ILE A 347 -9.68 -10.71 -14.19
C ILE A 347 -8.94 -11.71 -15.11
N ASN A 348 -7.62 -11.59 -15.24
CA ASN A 348 -6.79 -12.43 -16.10
C ASN A 348 -6.28 -13.71 -15.43
N THR A 349 -6.46 -13.85 -14.11
CA THR A 349 -5.93 -14.99 -13.34
C THR A 349 -7.05 -15.81 -12.73
N THR A 350 -6.87 -17.13 -12.61
CA THR A 350 -7.89 -18.00 -12.03
C THR A 350 -8.04 -17.76 -10.53
N LEU A 351 -9.29 -17.72 -10.06
CA LEU A 351 -9.61 -17.66 -8.63
C LEU A 351 -9.40 -19.00 -7.91
N CYS A 352 -9.11 -20.09 -8.64
CA CYS A 352 -8.91 -21.41 -8.06
C CYS A 352 -7.54 -21.61 -7.40
N ASN A 353 -6.63 -20.63 -7.51
CA ASN A 353 -5.30 -20.74 -6.92
C ASN A 353 -5.35 -20.47 -5.40
N LYS A 354 -5.31 -21.55 -4.62
CA LYS A 354 -5.31 -21.50 -3.14
C LYS A 354 -4.24 -20.56 -2.55
N LYS A 355 -3.07 -20.46 -3.19
CA LYS A 355 -1.95 -19.63 -2.70
C LYS A 355 -2.32 -18.15 -2.56
N ASN A 356 -3.24 -17.64 -3.38
CA ASN A 356 -3.69 -16.25 -3.30
C ASN A 356 -4.41 -15.99 -1.97
N TYR A 357 -5.28 -16.92 -1.55
CA TYR A 357 -6.00 -16.83 -0.30
C TYR A 357 -5.09 -17.05 0.91
N GLU A 358 -4.11 -17.96 0.80
CA GLU A 358 -3.08 -18.14 1.83
C GLU A 358 -2.28 -16.85 2.03
N LYS A 359 -1.88 -16.18 0.94
CA LYS A 359 -1.16 -14.89 0.99
C LYS A 359 -1.98 -13.84 1.73
N VAL A 360 -3.25 -13.63 1.36
CA VAL A 360 -4.11 -12.65 2.03
C VAL A 360 -4.39 -13.05 3.48
N PHE A 361 -4.58 -14.33 3.77
CA PHE A 361 -4.73 -14.81 5.14
C PHE A 361 -3.50 -14.50 5.98
N MET A 362 -2.28 -14.75 5.47
CA MET A 362 -1.05 -14.42 6.17
C MET A 362 -0.88 -12.91 6.37
N GLN A 363 -1.27 -12.08 5.40
CA GLN A 363 -1.31 -10.63 5.57
C GLN A 363 -2.23 -10.22 6.74
N LEU A 364 -3.44 -10.78 6.81
CA LEU A 364 -4.37 -10.54 7.92
C LEU A 364 -3.79 -11.00 9.26
N VAL A 365 -3.17 -12.18 9.30
CA VAL A 365 -2.47 -12.67 10.49
C VAL A 365 -1.41 -11.69 10.96
N SER A 366 -0.56 -11.16 10.06
CA SER A 366 0.45 -10.15 10.41
C SER A 366 -0.17 -8.88 10.98
N ILE A 367 -1.25 -8.38 10.38
CA ILE A 367 -1.98 -7.19 10.87
C ILE A 367 -2.54 -7.43 12.29
N PHE A 368 -3.24 -8.54 12.52
CA PHE A 368 -3.82 -8.82 13.83
C PHE A 368 -2.78 -9.22 14.88
N ASN A 369 -1.68 -9.85 14.46
CA ASN A 369 -0.52 -10.09 15.31
C ASN A 369 0.11 -8.77 15.74
N LEU A 370 0.24 -7.78 14.86
CA LEU A 370 0.69 -6.44 15.22
C LEU A 370 -0.22 -5.81 16.27
N ILE A 371 -1.54 -5.88 16.09
CA ILE A 371 -2.53 -5.36 17.05
C ILE A 371 -2.36 -6.04 18.42
N HIS A 372 -2.20 -7.37 18.44
CA HIS A 372 -2.01 -8.15 19.67
C HIS A 372 -0.64 -7.91 20.31
N TYR A 373 0.41 -7.79 19.51
CA TYR A 373 1.78 -7.53 19.96
C TYR A 373 1.86 -6.18 20.67
N PHE A 374 1.18 -5.16 20.12
CA PHE A 374 1.03 -3.86 20.77
C PHE A 374 0.12 -3.91 22.01
N LYS A 375 -0.50 -5.06 22.29
CA LYS A 375 -1.45 -5.27 23.38
C LYS A 375 -2.58 -4.24 23.34
N LEU A 376 -2.93 -3.75 22.15
CA LEU A 376 -4.02 -2.79 21.98
C LEU A 376 -5.35 -3.42 22.44
N ASP A 377 -5.43 -4.76 22.39
CA ASP A 377 -6.56 -5.57 22.85
C ASP A 377 -6.66 -5.75 24.38
N LYS A 378 -5.59 -5.50 25.14
CA LYS A 378 -5.70 -5.54 26.60
C LYS A 378 -6.40 -4.26 27.07
N LYS A 379 -7.24 -4.39 28.11
CA LYS A 379 -7.47 -3.32 29.09
C LYS A 379 -6.12 -2.95 29.72
N LEU A 380 -5.21 -2.38 28.93
CA LEU A 380 -3.94 -1.91 29.42
C LEU A 380 -4.30 -0.76 30.35
N GLY A 381 -4.09 -0.98 31.64
CA GLY A 381 -3.91 0.09 32.61
C GLY A 381 -2.62 0.83 32.29
N LEU A 382 -2.62 1.53 31.15
CA LEU A 382 -1.77 2.68 30.87
C LEU A 382 -2.52 3.94 31.34
#